data_AF-A0A2N2ZBD1-F1
#
_entry.id   AF-A0A2N2ZBD1-F1
#
_cell.length_a   1.000
_cell.length_b   1.000
_cell.length_c   1.000
_cell.angle_alpha   90.00
_cell.angle_beta   90.00
_cell.angle_gamma   90.00
#
_symmetry.space_group_name_H-M   'P 1'
#
loop_
_entity.id
_entity.type
_entity.pdbx_description
1 polymer ?
#
loop_
_entity_poly.entity_id
_entity_poly.type
_entity_poly.pdbx_seq_one_letter_code
_entity_poly.pdbx_strand_id
1 'polypeptide(L)' 'MLEQLDHKNLNSIAGLENPTSENLCRWIWWRLQPALPQLCKIVVQESPESGCIYEGKE' A
#
# COMPACT_ATOMS: atom_id res chain seq x y z
N MET A 1 3.20 -1.61 11.09
CA MET A 1 2.67 -1.75 9.72
C MET A 1 3.42 -2.83 8.95
N LEU A 2 4.76 -2.76 8.88
CA LEU A 2 5.56 -3.80 8.21
C LEU A 2 5.24 -5.22 8.72
N GLU A 3 5.11 -5.40 10.04
CA GLU A 3 4.73 -6.70 10.64
C GLU A 3 3.37 -7.26 10.20
N GLN A 4 2.47 -6.41 9.66
CA GLN A 4 1.18 -6.86 9.13
C GLN A 4 1.31 -7.38 7.69
N LEU A 5 2.36 -6.98 6.96
CA LEU A 5 2.56 -7.31 5.54
C LEU A 5 3.66 -8.36 5.35
N ASP A 6 4.77 -8.22 6.08
CA ASP A 6 5.95 -9.06 5.94
C ASP A 6 5.69 -10.51 6.35
N HIS A 7 6.12 -11.46 5.51
CA HIS A 7 5.87 -12.90 5.70
C HIS A 7 4.39 -13.25 5.92
N LYS A 8 3.44 -12.48 5.36
CA LYS A 8 1.99 -12.74 5.43
C LYS A 8 1.39 -12.99 4.06
N ASN A 9 0.26 -13.68 4.07
CA ASN A 9 -0.63 -13.74 2.90
C ASN A 9 -1.47 -12.47 2.84
N LEU A 10 -1.27 -11.63 1.81
CA LEU A 10 -1.92 -10.33 1.69
C LEU A 10 -3.45 -10.43 1.57
N ASN A 11 -3.97 -11.45 0.87
CA ASN A 11 -5.41 -11.67 0.71
C ASN A 11 -6.15 -11.90 2.03
N SER A 12 -5.44 -12.28 3.10
CA SER A 12 -6.01 -12.52 4.43
C SER A 12 -6.12 -11.25 5.28
N ILE A 13 -5.59 -10.12 4.79
CA ILE A 13 -5.58 -8.85 5.50
C ILE A 13 -6.84 -8.06 5.10
N ALA A 14 -7.60 -7.59 6.10
CA ALA A 14 -8.79 -6.78 5.86
C ALA A 14 -8.46 -5.53 5.02
N GLY A 15 -9.19 -5.36 3.92
CA GLY A 15 -8.99 -4.31 2.93
C GLY A 15 -7.94 -4.61 1.85
N LEU A 16 -7.38 -5.83 1.83
CA LEU A 16 -6.44 -6.32 0.81
C LEU A 16 -6.91 -7.66 0.21
N GLU A 17 -8.22 -7.91 0.17
CA GLU A 17 -8.78 -9.14 -0.39
C GLU A 17 -8.37 -9.36 -1.86
N ASN A 18 -8.15 -8.25 -2.59
CA ASN A 18 -7.55 -8.21 -3.93
C ASN A 18 -6.25 -7.36 -3.90
N PRO A 19 -5.08 -7.94 -3.55
CA PRO A 19 -3.88 -7.19 -3.22
C PRO A 19 -3.04 -6.83 -4.47
N THR A 20 -3.65 -6.14 -5.44
CA THR A 20 -2.88 -5.55 -6.55
C THR A 20 -1.96 -4.44 -6.03
N SER A 21 -0.94 -4.07 -6.81
CA SER A 21 -0.02 -2.98 -6.45
C SER A 21 -0.77 -1.65 -6.17
N GLU A 22 -1.84 -1.36 -6.91
CA GLU A 22 -2.71 -0.19 -6.72
C GLU A 22 -3.49 -0.25 -5.40
N ASN A 23 -4.09 -1.40 -5.09
CA ASN A 23 -4.84 -1.58 -3.84
C ASN A 23 -3.91 -1.53 -2.63
N LEU A 24 -2.70 -2.11 -2.75
CA LEU A 24 -1.70 -2.04 -1.69
C LEU A 24 -1.22 -0.60 -1.45
N CYS A 25 -0.95 0.16 -2.51
CA CYS A 25 -0.63 1.59 -2.42
C CYS A 25 -1.69 2.37 -1.62
N ARG A 26 -2.97 2.21 -1.98
CA ARG A 26 -4.10 2.88 -1.31
C ARG A 26 -4.24 2.43 0.14
N TRP A 27 -4.12 1.13 0.40
CA TRP A 27 -4.22 0.58 1.75
C TRP A 27 -3.11 1.13 2.66
N ILE A 28 -1.88 1.24 2.16
CA ILE A 28 -0.75 1.84 2.90
C ILE A 28 -1.01 3.34 3.14
N TRP A 29 -1.46 4.06 2.10
CA TRP A 29 -1.74 5.49 2.18
C TRP A 29 -2.70 5.84 3.32
N TRP A 30 -3.87 5.20 3.36
CA TRP A 30 -4.90 5.50 4.37
C TRP A 30 -4.44 5.22 5.81
N ARG A 31 -3.50 4.30 5.99
CA ARG A 31 -2.94 3.99 7.31
C ARG A 31 -1.83 4.94 7.73
N LEU A 32 -1.09 5.48 6.76
CA LEU A 32 0.02 6.40 7.04
C LEU A 32 -0.42 7.87 7.09
N GLN A 33 -1.42 8.28 6.31
CA GLN A 33 -1.84 9.68 6.19
C GLN A 33 -2.19 10.36 7.54
N PRO A 34 -2.87 9.71 8.51
CA PRO A 34 -3.15 10.34 9.81
C PRO A 34 -1.88 10.62 10.63
N ALA A 35 -0.85 9.78 10.51
CA ALA A 35 0.42 9.94 11.23
C ALA A 35 1.43 10.80 10.46
N LEU A 36 1.30 10.89 9.13
CA LEU A 36 2.15 11.62 8.22
C LEU A 36 1.28 12.58 7.38
N PRO A 37 0.85 13.73 7.95
CA PRO A 37 -0.05 14.66 7.24
C PRO A 37 0.58 15.29 5.98
N GLN A 38 1.91 15.23 5.85
CA GLN A 38 2.66 15.67 4.67
C GLN A 38 3.03 14.52 3.73
N LEU A 39 2.45 13.33 3.90
CA LEU A 39 2.63 12.22 2.97
C LEU A 39 2.21 12.67 1.57
N CYS A 40 3.14 12.59 0.62
CA CYS A 40 2.91 13.07 -0.74
C CYS A 40 2.89 11.94 -1.77
N LYS A 41 3.46 10.77 -1.45
CA LYS A 41 3.60 9.66 -2.39
C LYS A 41 3.85 8.33 -1.69
N ILE A 42 3.21 7.28 -2.18
CA ILE A 42 3.52 5.88 -1.91
C ILE A 42 3.94 5.23 -3.22
N VAL A 43 4.98 4.40 -3.17
CA VAL A 43 5.45 3.58 -4.28
C VAL A 43 5.47 2.13 -3.83
N VAL A 44 4.76 1.27 -4.56
CA VAL A 44 4.78 -0.19 -4.38
C VAL A 44 5.39 -0.78 -5.64
N GLN A 45 6.37 -1.66 -5.47
CA GLN A 45 7.07 -2.31 -6.57
C GLN A 45 6.94 -3.82 -6.40
N GLU A 46 6.20 -4.46 -7.31
CA GLU A 46 5.95 -5.91 -7.29
C GLU A 46 7.12 -6.68 -7.88
N SER A 47 7.68 -6.16 -8.98
CA SER A 47 8.93 -6.61 -9.58
C SER A 47 9.80 -5.42 -9.95
N PRO A 48 11.09 -5.59 -10.28
CA PRO A 48 11.94 -4.48 -10.73
C PRO A 48 11.35 -3.69 -11.91
N GLU A 49 10.54 -4.35 -12.76
CA GLU A 49 9.94 -3.78 -13.97
C GLU A 49 8.47 -3.34 -13.80
N SER A 50 7.84 -3.65 -12.66
CA SER A 50 6.40 -3.41 -12.46
C SER A 50 6.08 -2.86 -11.06
N GLY A 51 5.18 -1.87 -11.01
CA GLY A 51 4.78 -1.26 -9.76
C GLY A 51 3.70 -0.20 -9.92
N CYS A 52 3.31 0.39 -8.81
CA CYS A 52 2.30 1.44 -8.71
C CYS A 52 2.85 2.63 -7.91
N ILE A 53 2.46 3.84 -8.32
CA ILE A 53 2.68 5.08 -7.57
C ILE A 53 1.31 5.66 -7.23
N TYR A 54 1.11 6.05 -5.98
CA TYR A 54 -0.11 6.72 -5.51
C TYR A 54 0.23 8.00 -4.76
N GLU A 55 -0.39 9.11 -5.18
CA GLU A 55 -0.12 10.46 -4.68
C GLU A 55 -1.32 11.07 -3.92
N GLY A 56 -2.27 10.23 -3.48
CA GLY A 56 -3.41 10.68 -2.67
C GLY A 56 -4.57 11.31 -3.44
N LYS A 57 -4.55 11.26 -4.77
CA LYS A 57 -5.65 11.74 -5.62
C LYS A 57 -6.55 10.58 -6.01
N GLU A 58 -7.61 10.37 -5.24
CA GLU A 58 -8.89 9.78 -5.66
C GLU A 58 -9.99 10.30 -4.74
#